data_AF-A0A8W8KIQ8-F1
#
_entry.id   AF-A0A8W8KIQ8-F1
#
_cell.length_a   1.000
_cell.length_b   1.000
_cell.length_c   1.000
_cell.angle_alpha   90.00
_cell.angle_beta   90.00
_cell.angle_gamma   90.00
#
_symmetry.space_group_name_H-M   'P 1'
#
loop_
_entity.id
_entity.type
_entity.pdbx_description
1 polymer ?
#
loop_
_entity_poly.entity_id
_entity_poly.type
_entity_poly.pdbx_seq_one_letter_code
_entity_poly.pdbx_strand_id
1 'polypeptide(L)'
;LIQLIRSGKIDTASHIRAHRPRALRILWWTFNYSYDHHILVTEAAENKLTIIHYALKAISRIIMLKGVAEIIQESVDFVDIDEVLDFNGGVYLVMAENYPKKPREKSEAVNRGRKRLGERQYSVFHNNCDSFVSWTLRGCSYSYQAMNANGLLLCIGIVAQYCLTAYRAFETFKDYISKLRRMFKE
;
A
#
# COMPACT_ATOMS: atom_id res chain seq x y z
N LEU A 1 2.13 16.66 -15.31
CA LEU A 1 0.97 15.80 -15.64
C LEU A 1 0.15 16.30 -16.83
N ILE A 2 -0.23 17.59 -16.87
CA ILE A 2 -1.03 18.21 -17.96
C ILE A 2 -0.49 17.88 -19.35
N GLN A 3 0.81 18.00 -19.58
CA GLN A 3 1.42 17.66 -20.88
C GLN A 3 1.24 16.18 -21.27
N LEU A 4 1.25 15.25 -20.29
CA LEU A 4 0.99 13.83 -20.54
C LEU A 4 -0.48 13.58 -20.90
N ILE A 5 -1.41 14.34 -20.31
CA ILE A 5 -2.84 14.29 -20.67
C ILE A 5 -3.07 14.85 -22.06
N ARG A 6 -2.53 16.04 -22.35
CA ARG A 6 -2.65 16.69 -23.67
C ARG A 6 -2.01 15.86 -24.79
N SER A 7 -0.97 15.08 -24.49
CA SER A 7 -0.36 14.14 -25.44
C SER A 7 -1.08 12.77 -25.53
N GLY A 8 -2.16 12.57 -24.77
CA GLY A 8 -2.91 11.31 -24.74
C GLY A 8 -2.17 10.14 -24.07
N LYS A 9 -1.04 10.42 -23.40
CA LYS A 9 -0.27 9.40 -22.66
C LYS A 9 -0.97 9.00 -21.36
N ILE A 10 -1.64 9.95 -20.69
CA ILE A 10 -2.52 9.68 -19.56
C ILE A 10 -3.95 9.83 -20.02
N ASP A 11 -4.69 8.73 -19.96
CA ASP A 11 -6.11 8.65 -20.28
C ASP A 11 -6.83 7.61 -19.41
N THR A 12 -8.07 7.28 -19.78
CA THR A 12 -8.87 6.26 -19.12
C THR A 12 -8.14 4.92 -19.04
N ALA A 13 -8.16 4.30 -17.86
CA ALA A 13 -7.43 3.07 -17.53
C ALA A 13 -5.89 3.20 -17.60
N SER A 14 -5.35 4.41 -17.39
CA SER A 14 -3.92 4.60 -17.17
C SER A 14 -3.49 4.18 -15.76
N HIS A 15 -2.28 3.65 -15.65
CA HIS A 15 -1.67 3.25 -14.37
C HIS A 15 -0.61 4.28 -13.97
N ILE A 16 -0.85 4.96 -12.85
CA ILE A 16 0.16 5.84 -12.26
C ILE A 16 0.81 5.12 -11.07
N ARG A 17 2.14 5.14 -11.03
CA ARG A 17 2.95 4.71 -9.90
C ARG A 17 3.61 5.94 -9.28
N ALA A 18 3.26 6.25 -8.04
CA ALA A 18 3.82 7.36 -7.28
C ALA A 18 4.70 6.83 -6.14
N HIS A 19 5.98 7.16 -6.16
CA HIS A 19 6.89 6.78 -5.11
C HIS A 19 6.62 7.59 -3.84
N ARG A 20 6.52 6.91 -2.70
CA ARG A 20 6.34 7.53 -1.39
C ARG A 20 7.57 7.24 -0.53
N PRO A 21 8.39 8.26 -0.21
CA PRO A 21 9.66 8.05 0.49
C PRO A 21 9.50 7.63 1.96
N ARG A 22 8.31 7.76 2.55
CA ARG A 22 8.05 7.42 3.96
C ARG A 22 6.69 6.72 4.13
N ALA A 23 6.71 5.40 4.33
CA ALA A 23 5.55 4.69 4.84
C ALA A 23 5.36 5.02 6.33
N LEU A 24 4.17 5.52 6.71
CA LEU A 24 3.57 5.51 8.05
C LEU A 24 4.54 5.31 9.25
N ARG A 25 4.73 6.37 10.06
CA ARG A 25 5.40 6.32 11.38
C ARG A 25 4.55 5.52 12.40
N ILE A 26 4.47 4.19 12.25
CA ILE A 26 3.74 3.31 13.18
C ILE A 26 4.60 2.93 14.40
N LEU A 27 5.92 3.01 14.28
CA LEU A 27 6.88 2.90 15.38
C LEU A 27 7.93 4.00 15.17
N TRP A 28 8.06 4.92 16.13
CA TRP A 28 8.74 6.22 16.01
C TRP A 28 10.26 6.17 15.72
N TRP A 29 10.84 5.01 15.40
CA TRP A 29 12.27 4.86 15.14
C TRP A 29 12.70 3.71 14.21
N THR A 30 11.83 2.87 13.63
CA THR A 30 12.30 1.59 13.04
C THR A 30 12.33 1.49 11.52
N PHE A 31 11.55 2.23 10.73
CA PHE A 31 11.46 1.92 9.29
C PHE A 31 11.35 3.16 8.38
N ASN A 32 12.45 3.56 7.74
CA ASN A 32 12.44 4.36 6.50
C ASN A 32 12.14 3.40 5.33
N TYR A 33 10.93 2.86 5.26
CA TYR A 33 10.51 2.06 4.12
C TYR A 33 9.80 2.97 3.12
N SER A 34 10.40 3.17 1.96
CA SER A 34 9.72 3.77 0.84
C SER A 34 8.87 2.72 0.13
N TYR A 35 7.75 3.13 -0.43
CA TYR A 35 6.89 2.23 -1.20
C TYR A 35 6.32 2.95 -2.41
N ASP A 36 5.99 2.18 -3.43
CA ASP A 36 5.31 2.69 -4.61
C ASP A 36 3.80 2.60 -4.41
N HIS A 37 3.09 3.71 -4.58
CA HIS A 37 1.64 3.76 -4.54
C HIS A 37 1.07 3.64 -5.94
N HIS A 38 0.17 2.68 -6.14
CA HIS A 38 -0.37 2.34 -7.46
C HIS A 38 -1.81 2.85 -7.60
N ILE A 39 -2.07 3.57 -8.68
CA ILE A 39 -3.31 4.31 -8.92
C ILE A 39 -3.86 3.98 -10.31
N LEU A 40 -5.17 3.76 -10.39
CA LEU A 40 -5.92 3.63 -11.64
C LEU A 40 -6.55 4.98 -12.00
N VAL A 41 -6.23 5.53 -13.17
CA VAL A 41 -6.90 6.70 -13.73
C VAL A 41 -8.18 6.25 -14.44
N THR A 42 -9.31 6.83 -14.08
CA THR A 42 -10.62 6.55 -14.70
C THR A 42 -11.07 7.65 -15.66
N GLU A 43 -10.54 8.86 -15.47
CA GLU A 43 -10.79 10.01 -16.32
C GLU A 43 -9.59 10.96 -16.24
N ALA A 44 -9.21 11.52 -17.38
CA ALA A 44 -8.15 12.53 -17.46
C ALA A 44 -8.69 13.77 -18.17
N ALA A 45 -8.82 14.86 -17.43
CA ALA A 45 -9.23 16.16 -17.93
C ALA A 45 -8.06 17.16 -17.86
N GLU A 46 -8.23 18.33 -18.47
CA GLU A 46 -7.15 19.32 -18.57
C GLU A 46 -6.69 19.89 -17.22
N ASN A 47 -7.59 19.93 -16.23
CA ASN A 47 -7.32 20.50 -14.91
C ASN A 47 -7.44 19.50 -13.75
N LYS A 48 -7.90 18.26 -14.00
CA LYS A 48 -8.13 17.26 -12.97
C LYS A 48 -7.95 15.82 -13.46
N LEU A 49 -7.70 14.92 -12.52
CA LEU A 49 -7.80 13.48 -12.72
C LEU A 49 -8.90 12.89 -11.84
N THR A 50 -9.66 11.95 -12.37
CA THR A 50 -10.49 11.07 -11.52
C THR A 50 -9.79 9.74 -11.38
N ILE A 51 -9.45 9.38 -10.14
CA ILE A 51 -8.62 8.20 -9.83
C ILE A 51 -9.36 7.23 -8.92
N ILE A 52 -8.97 5.95 -9.00
CA ILE A 52 -9.34 4.91 -8.04
C ILE A 52 -8.05 4.31 -7.47
N HIS A 53 -7.95 4.27 -6.14
CA HIS A 53 -6.83 3.64 -5.45
C HIS A 53 -7.22 3.27 -4.02
N TYR A 54 -6.34 2.51 -3.36
CA TYR A 54 -6.39 2.34 -1.92
C TYR A 54 -5.94 3.63 -1.22
N ALA A 55 -6.80 4.22 -0.40
CA ALA A 55 -6.49 5.36 0.45
C ALA A 55 -6.50 4.95 1.93
N LEU A 56 -5.64 5.55 2.75
CA LEU A 56 -5.65 5.33 4.19
C LEU A 56 -6.94 5.90 4.78
N LYS A 57 -7.66 5.09 5.55
CA LYS A 57 -8.82 5.57 6.29
C LYS A 57 -8.34 6.09 7.64
N ALA A 58 -8.56 7.38 7.92
CA ALA A 58 -8.32 7.94 9.24
C ALA A 58 -9.29 7.26 10.24
N ILE A 59 -8.78 6.31 11.01
CA ILE A 59 -9.52 5.69 12.12
C ILE A 59 -8.72 5.97 13.38
N SER A 60 -9.42 6.48 14.40
CA SER A 60 -8.88 6.86 15.70
C SER A 60 -7.96 5.78 16.30
N ARG A 61 -6.66 6.08 16.37
CA ARG A 61 -5.61 5.57 17.30
C ARG A 61 -5.50 4.06 17.61
N ILE A 62 -6.28 3.17 17.00
CA ILE A 62 -6.21 1.71 17.22
C ILE A 62 -6.04 1.03 15.86
N ILE A 63 -4.82 0.55 15.61
CA ILE A 63 -4.41 -0.14 14.39
C ILE A 63 -4.98 -1.56 14.42
N MET A 64 -6.03 -1.81 13.65
CA MET A 64 -6.33 -3.17 13.19
C MET A 64 -5.59 -3.42 11.88
N LEU A 65 -4.93 -4.58 11.75
CA LEU A 65 -4.24 -5.02 10.52
C LEU A 65 -5.17 -5.16 9.30
N LYS A 66 -6.50 -5.15 9.50
CA LYS A 66 -7.53 -5.11 8.45
C LYS A 66 -8.27 -3.76 8.49
N GLY A 67 -8.53 -3.19 7.32
CA GLY A 67 -9.33 -1.98 7.18
C GLY A 67 -8.60 -0.65 7.40
N VAL A 68 -7.26 -0.66 7.37
CA VAL A 68 -6.37 0.52 7.39
C VAL A 68 -6.50 1.35 6.10
N ALA A 69 -6.79 0.68 4.99
CA ALA A 69 -7.04 1.32 3.72
C ALA A 69 -8.37 0.87 3.11
N GLU A 70 -8.94 1.73 2.29
CA GLU A 70 -10.20 1.54 1.58
C GLU A 70 -10.00 1.91 0.11
N ILE A 71 -10.59 1.15 -0.81
CA ILE A 71 -10.60 1.54 -2.23
C ILE A 71 -11.62 2.67 -2.39
N ILE A 72 -11.13 3.87 -2.71
CA ILE A 72 -11.96 5.04 -2.95
C ILE A 72 -11.82 5.52 -4.39
N GLN A 73 -12.77 6.33 -4.82
CA GLN A 73 -12.66 7.13 -6.02
C GLN A 73 -12.62 8.60 -5.60
N GLU A 74 -11.67 9.36 -6.11
CA GLU A 74 -11.58 10.79 -5.86
C GLU A 74 -11.21 11.53 -7.15
N SER A 75 -11.62 12.80 -7.21
CA SER A 75 -11.20 13.73 -8.26
C SER A 75 -10.16 14.66 -7.67
N VAL A 76 -9.00 14.73 -8.31
CA VAL A 76 -7.84 15.48 -7.86
C VAL A 76 -7.56 16.59 -8.87
N ASP A 77 -7.71 17.84 -8.43
CA ASP A 77 -7.36 19.01 -9.22
C ASP A 77 -5.83 19.15 -9.31
N PHE A 78 -5.32 19.68 -10.42
CA PHE A 78 -3.88 19.87 -10.63
C PHE A 78 -3.25 20.95 -9.77
N VAL A 79 -4.08 21.74 -9.10
CA VAL A 79 -3.62 22.68 -8.07
C VAL A 79 -3.19 21.92 -6.80
N ASP A 80 -3.89 20.83 -6.47
CA ASP A 80 -3.71 20.08 -5.21
C ASP A 80 -3.07 18.70 -5.43
N ILE A 81 -2.61 18.43 -6.65
CA ILE A 81 -2.16 17.09 -7.04
C ILE A 81 -0.91 16.61 -6.30
N ASP A 82 -0.11 17.51 -5.75
CA ASP A 82 1.10 17.18 -4.98
C ASP A 82 0.76 16.47 -3.66
N GLU A 83 -0.46 16.65 -3.12
CA GLU A 83 -0.92 15.93 -1.94
C GLU A 83 -1.11 14.42 -2.26
N VAL A 84 -1.60 14.13 -3.46
CA VAL A 84 -1.94 12.77 -3.91
C VAL A 84 -0.80 12.09 -4.68
N LEU A 85 -0.02 12.86 -5.44
CA LEU A 85 1.11 12.41 -6.25
C LEU A 85 2.36 13.20 -5.84
N ASP A 86 3.27 12.59 -5.08
CA ASP A 86 4.53 13.23 -4.69
C ASP A 86 5.51 13.24 -5.87
N PHE A 87 5.50 14.32 -6.66
CA PHE A 87 6.40 14.46 -7.81
C PHE A 87 7.87 14.57 -7.41
N ASN A 88 8.18 15.02 -6.18
CA ASN A 88 9.54 15.06 -5.66
C ASN A 88 10.03 13.65 -5.32
N GLY A 89 9.15 12.78 -4.80
CA GLY A 89 9.39 11.36 -4.59
C GLY A 89 9.51 10.58 -5.91
N GLY A 90 8.77 11.01 -6.94
CA GLY A 90 8.81 10.46 -8.29
C GLY A 90 7.46 9.88 -8.71
N VAL A 91 6.97 10.30 -9.88
CA VAL A 91 5.68 9.86 -10.44
C VAL A 91 5.89 9.32 -11.84
N TYR A 92 5.42 8.10 -12.09
CA TYR A 92 5.65 7.37 -13.33
C TYR A 92 4.34 6.88 -13.94
N LEU A 93 4.21 7.02 -15.25
CA LEU A 93 3.20 6.32 -16.03
C LEU A 93 3.71 4.90 -16.31
N VAL A 94 2.98 3.89 -15.83
CA VAL A 94 3.33 2.49 -16.04
C VAL A 94 2.69 1.98 -17.32
N MET A 95 3.53 1.45 -18.21
CA MET A 95 3.11 0.87 -19.48
C MET A 95 3.41 -0.62 -19.48
N ALA A 96 2.46 -1.44 -19.95
CA ALA A 96 2.67 -2.86 -20.18
C ALA A 96 1.93 -3.30 -21.45
N GLU A 97 2.48 -4.28 -22.16
CA GLU A 97 1.92 -4.73 -23.44
C GLU A 97 0.50 -5.29 -23.33
N ASN A 98 0.17 -5.86 -22.17
CA ASN A 98 -1.12 -6.46 -21.85
C ASN A 98 -2.08 -5.51 -21.13
N TYR A 99 -1.80 -4.20 -21.11
CA TYR A 99 -2.78 -3.23 -20.63
C TYR A 99 -3.84 -2.95 -21.69
N PRO A 100 -5.06 -2.55 -21.26
CA PRO A 100 -6.15 -2.20 -22.17
C PRO A 100 -5.74 -1.17 -23.22
N LYS A 101 -5.94 -1.48 -24.51
CA LYS A 101 -5.61 -0.58 -25.62
C LYS A 101 -6.87 -0.01 -26.26
N LYS A 102 -7.92 -0.84 -26.38
CA LYS A 102 -9.17 -0.46 -27.03
C LYS A 102 -10.12 0.23 -26.05
N PRO A 103 -11.00 1.15 -26.50
CA PRO A 103 -11.96 1.83 -25.62
C PRO A 103 -12.82 0.90 -24.77
N ARG A 104 -13.26 -0.23 -25.36
CA ARG A 104 -14.03 -1.25 -24.63
C ARG A 104 -13.24 -1.88 -23.48
N GLU A 105 -12.00 -2.28 -23.74
CA GLU A 105 -11.12 -2.89 -22.72
C GLU A 105 -10.85 -1.90 -21.58
N LYS A 106 -10.64 -0.62 -21.91
CA LYS A 106 -10.45 0.46 -20.92
C LYS A 106 -11.70 0.65 -20.06
N SER A 107 -12.88 0.65 -20.68
CA SER A 107 -14.16 0.72 -19.96
C SER A 107 -14.35 -0.48 -19.03
N GLU A 108 -14.05 -1.69 -19.50
CA GLU A 108 -14.12 -2.91 -18.68
C GLU A 108 -13.15 -2.86 -17.50
N ALA A 109 -11.93 -2.35 -17.69
CA ALA A 109 -10.95 -2.16 -16.61
C ALA A 109 -11.42 -1.17 -15.55
N VAL A 110 -11.97 -0.02 -15.96
CA VAL A 110 -12.56 0.96 -15.04
C VAL A 110 -13.76 0.36 -14.30
N ASN A 111 -14.62 -0.40 -14.99
CA ASN A 111 -15.75 -1.07 -14.36
C ASN A 111 -15.30 -2.11 -13.31
N ARG A 112 -14.21 -2.84 -13.56
CA ARG A 112 -13.58 -3.70 -12.54
C ARG A 112 -13.15 -2.89 -11.32
N GLY A 113 -12.50 -1.75 -11.51
CA GLY A 113 -12.11 -0.85 -10.43
C GLY A 113 -13.31 -0.37 -9.61
N ARG A 114 -14.35 0.13 -10.28
CA ARG A 114 -15.58 0.63 -9.63
C ARG A 114 -16.31 -0.42 -8.82
N LYS A 115 -16.32 -1.69 -9.26
CA LYS A 115 -16.95 -2.81 -8.53
C LYS A 115 -16.32 -3.08 -7.16
N ARG A 116 -15.09 -2.63 -6.92
CA ARG A 116 -14.37 -2.84 -5.65
C ARG A 116 -14.30 -1.59 -4.77
N LEU A 117 -14.99 -0.50 -5.14
CA LEU A 117 -15.10 0.68 -4.28
C LEU A 117 -15.68 0.30 -2.92
N GLY A 118 -15.12 0.87 -1.85
CA GLY A 118 -15.47 0.56 -0.47
C GLY A 118 -14.82 -0.73 0.08
N GLU A 119 -14.05 -1.46 -0.70
CA GLU A 119 -13.34 -2.64 -0.20
C GLU A 119 -12.26 -2.24 0.82
N ARG A 120 -12.22 -2.95 1.95
CA ARG A 120 -11.33 -2.67 3.10
C ARG A 120 -10.39 -3.82 3.44
N GLN A 121 -10.21 -4.76 2.52
CA GLN A 121 -9.43 -5.98 2.71
C GLN A 121 -7.95 -5.79 2.35
N TYR A 122 -7.42 -4.57 2.51
CA TYR A 122 -6.02 -4.25 2.19
C TYR A 122 -5.07 -5.20 2.93
N SER A 123 -4.12 -5.77 2.18
CA SER A 123 -3.05 -6.61 2.71
C SER A 123 -1.77 -6.34 1.95
N VAL A 124 -0.70 -6.03 2.70
CA VAL A 124 0.62 -5.69 2.15
C VAL A 124 1.13 -6.75 1.17
N PHE A 125 0.80 -8.03 1.39
CA PHE A 125 1.39 -9.14 0.64
C PHE A 125 0.51 -9.68 -0.51
N HIS A 126 -0.80 -9.44 -0.51
CA HIS A 126 -1.69 -10.15 -1.45
C HIS A 126 -2.83 -9.30 -2.03
N ASN A 127 -3.24 -8.25 -1.34
CA ASN A 127 -4.36 -7.40 -1.74
C ASN A 127 -4.00 -5.93 -1.49
N ASN A 128 -2.87 -5.52 -2.07
CA ASN A 128 -2.35 -4.15 -1.97
C ASN A 128 -2.74 -3.32 -3.20
N CYS A 129 -2.22 -2.10 -3.29
CA CYS A 129 -2.49 -1.19 -4.40
C CYS A 129 -2.00 -1.75 -5.74
N ASP A 130 -0.81 -2.37 -5.80
CA ASP A 130 -0.28 -2.98 -7.03
C ASP A 130 -1.15 -4.16 -7.50
N SER A 131 -1.52 -5.06 -6.57
CA SER A 131 -2.45 -6.17 -6.85
C SER A 131 -3.77 -5.67 -7.41
N PHE A 132 -4.33 -4.62 -6.80
CA PHE A 132 -5.59 -4.03 -7.22
C PHE A 132 -5.49 -3.46 -8.64
N VAL A 133 -4.55 -2.54 -8.90
CA VAL A 133 -4.43 -1.92 -10.22
C VAL A 133 -4.13 -2.96 -11.29
N SER A 134 -3.23 -3.91 -10.99
CA SER A 134 -2.93 -5.03 -11.87
C SER A 134 -4.16 -5.87 -12.24
N TRP A 135 -4.98 -6.22 -11.24
CA TRP A 135 -6.24 -6.94 -11.47
C TRP A 135 -7.24 -6.12 -12.28
N THR A 136 -7.36 -4.82 -12.02
CA THR A 136 -8.24 -3.96 -12.81
C THR A 136 -7.81 -3.87 -14.26
N LEU A 137 -6.52 -3.84 -14.57
CA LEU A 137 -6.03 -3.67 -15.94
C LEU A 137 -5.93 -5.00 -16.71
N ARG A 138 -5.51 -6.08 -16.04
CA ARG A 138 -5.19 -7.37 -16.68
C ARG A 138 -6.20 -8.49 -16.41
N GLY A 139 -7.06 -8.32 -15.39
CA GLY A 139 -7.94 -9.38 -14.90
C GLY A 139 -7.27 -10.36 -13.93
N CYS A 140 -5.96 -10.25 -13.70
CA CYS A 140 -5.23 -11.05 -12.74
C CYS A 140 -4.45 -10.17 -11.74
N SER A 141 -4.49 -10.54 -10.47
CA SER A 141 -3.76 -9.84 -9.41
C SER A 141 -2.28 -10.22 -9.47
N TYR A 142 -1.41 -9.22 -9.48
CA TYR A 142 0.03 -9.39 -9.41
C TYR A 142 0.59 -8.28 -8.53
N SER A 143 1.50 -8.60 -7.60
CA SER A 143 2.18 -7.58 -6.80
C SER A 143 3.68 -7.79 -6.82
N TYR A 144 4.36 -6.90 -7.55
CA TYR A 144 5.81 -6.82 -7.54
C TYR A 144 6.31 -6.42 -6.14
N GLN A 145 5.57 -5.56 -5.45
CA GLN A 145 5.88 -5.14 -4.08
C GLN A 145 5.91 -6.32 -3.11
N ALA A 146 4.92 -7.22 -3.18
CA ALA A 146 4.90 -8.42 -2.35
C ALA A 146 6.03 -9.39 -2.69
N MET A 147 6.33 -9.55 -3.98
CA MET A 147 7.41 -10.42 -4.46
C MET A 147 8.80 -9.94 -4.02
N ASN A 148 8.97 -8.62 -3.84
CA ASN A 148 10.22 -8.01 -3.41
C ASN A 148 10.28 -7.69 -1.91
N ALA A 149 9.29 -8.12 -1.11
CA ALA A 149 9.23 -7.85 0.33
C ALA A 149 10.23 -8.69 1.17
N ASN A 150 11.23 -9.32 0.55
CA ASN A 150 12.24 -10.18 1.21
C ASN A 150 12.94 -9.48 2.39
N GLY A 151 13.25 -8.18 2.25
CA GLY A 151 13.85 -7.39 3.33
C GLY A 151 12.91 -7.22 4.53
N LEU A 152 11.62 -7.00 4.29
CA LEU A 152 10.62 -6.87 5.35
C LEU A 152 10.43 -8.20 6.10
N LEU A 153 10.35 -9.31 5.38
CA LEU A 153 10.23 -10.65 5.97
C LEU A 153 11.45 -11.01 6.83
N LEU A 154 12.67 -10.71 6.35
CA LEU A 154 13.90 -10.89 7.11
C LEU A 154 13.88 -10.06 8.40
N CYS A 155 13.49 -8.79 8.33
CA CYS A 155 13.40 -7.92 9.50
C CYS A 155 12.33 -8.39 10.50
N ILE A 156 11.16 -8.83 10.03
CA ILE A 156 10.12 -9.45 10.89
C ILE A 156 10.71 -10.67 11.60
N GLY A 157 11.44 -11.52 10.89
CA GLY A 157 12.11 -12.68 11.46
C GLY A 157 13.11 -12.31 12.57
N ILE A 158 13.94 -11.28 12.33
CA ILE A 158 14.92 -10.80 13.32
C ILE A 158 14.21 -10.26 14.57
N VAL A 159 13.19 -9.40 14.41
CA VAL A 159 12.45 -8.84 15.55
C VAL A 159 11.73 -9.93 16.33
N ALA A 160 11.06 -10.86 15.64
CA ALA A 160 10.39 -11.99 16.27
C ALA A 160 11.38 -12.84 17.09
N GLN A 161 12.58 -13.09 16.56
CA GLN A 161 13.64 -13.82 17.26
C GLN A 161 14.10 -13.09 18.52
N TYR A 162 14.27 -11.76 18.47
CA TYR A 162 14.60 -10.96 19.65
C TYR A 162 13.49 -10.99 20.70
N CYS A 163 12.23 -10.82 20.30
CA CYS A 163 11.07 -10.90 21.21
C CYS A 163 10.97 -12.28 21.87
N LEU A 164 11.15 -13.37 21.11
CA LEU A 164 11.16 -14.74 21.65
C LEU A 164 12.30 -14.97 22.64
N THR A 165 13.49 -14.43 22.35
CA THR A 165 14.65 -14.56 23.23
C THR A 165 14.43 -13.79 24.53
N ALA A 166 13.93 -12.56 24.47
CA ALA A 166 13.59 -11.76 25.64
C ALA A 166 12.50 -12.42 26.50
N TYR A 167 11.46 -12.96 25.86
CA TYR A 167 10.40 -13.71 26.55
C TYR A 167 10.95 -14.92 27.32
N ARG A 168 11.82 -15.72 26.69
CA ARG A 168 12.46 -16.87 27.36
C ARG A 168 13.32 -16.46 28.55
N ALA A 169 14.08 -15.36 28.42
CA ALA A 169 14.89 -14.83 29.52
C ALA A 169 14.01 -14.37 30.70
N PHE A 170 12.90 -13.70 30.40
CA PHE A 170 11.93 -13.28 31.41
C PHE A 170 11.29 -14.46 32.16
N GLU A 171 10.86 -15.50 31.44
CA GLU A 171 10.31 -16.70 32.07
C GLU A 171 11.35 -17.41 32.95
N THR A 172 12.60 -17.49 32.49
CA THR A 172 13.70 -18.06 33.29
C THR A 172 13.95 -17.26 34.58
N PHE A 173 13.94 -15.93 34.48
CA PHE A 173 14.11 -15.04 35.62
C PHE A 173 12.96 -15.19 36.62
N LYS A 174 11.72 -15.26 36.14
CA LYS A 174 10.52 -15.48 36.96
C LYS A 174 10.59 -16.83 37.71
N ASP A 175 11.06 -17.88 37.05
CA ASP A 175 11.30 -19.18 37.68
C ASP A 175 12.39 -19.14 38.75
N TYR A 176 13.47 -18.39 38.52
CA TYR A 176 14.51 -18.19 39.52
C TYR A 176 13.99 -17.46 40.77
N ILE A 177 13.23 -16.38 40.58
CA ILE A 177 12.61 -15.63 41.68
C ILE A 177 11.61 -16.50 42.46
N SER A 178 10.83 -17.36 41.78
CA SER A 178 9.89 -18.26 42.45
C SER A 178 10.59 -19.30 43.32
N LYS A 179 11.72 -19.85 42.86
CA LYS A 179 12.59 -20.75 43.65
C LYS A 179 13.19 -20.05 44.87
N LEU A 180 13.76 -18.85 44.70
CA LEU A 180 14.29 -18.07 45.82
C LEU A 180 13.21 -17.80 46.88
N ARG A 181 12.00 -17.41 46.46
CA ARG A 181 10.88 -17.18 47.40
C ARG A 181 10.48 -18.43 48.18
N ARG A 182 10.62 -19.64 47.61
CA ARG A 182 10.39 -20.89 48.34
C ARG A 182 11.49 -21.13 49.38
N MET A 183 12.76 -20.90 49.03
CA MET A 183 13.89 -21.09 49.94
C MET A 183 13.86 -20.16 51.16
N PHE A 184 13.38 -18.92 51.02
CA PHE A 184 13.29 -17.95 52.13
C PHE A 184 11.95 -17.98 52.88
N LYS A 185 11.05 -18.92 52.54
CA LYS A 185 9.78 -19.16 53.26
C LYS A 185 9.83 -20.39 54.17
N GLU A 186 10.94 -21.13 54.16
CA GLU A 186 11.29 -22.20 55.12
C GLU A 186 12.21 -21.61 56.21
#